data_AF-A0AAW4Z3T5-F1
#
_entry.id   AF-A0AAW4Z3T5-F1
#
_cell.length_a   1.000
_cell.length_b   1.000
_cell.length_c   1.000
_cell.angle_alpha   90.00
_cell.angle_beta   90.00
_cell.angle_gamma   90.00
#
_symmetry.space_group_name_H-M   'P 1'
#
loop_
_entity.id
_entity.type
_entity.pdbx_description
1 polymer ?
#
loop_
_entity_poly.entity_id
_entity_poly.type
_entity_poly.pdbx_seq_one_letter_code
_entity_poly.pdbx_strand_id
1 'polypeptide(L)'
;DLSELELPEGSYSVEAVARDAQNNTSAPDTADSGYTLPTVEIDTFTIGSEGNEVGAELNGSATNASHVSVTLTGPNGLEQT
;
A
#
# COMPACT_ATOMS: atom_id res chain seq x y z
N ASP A 1 16.18 -20.23 6.08
CA ASP A 1 15.18 -19.67 5.16
C ASP A 1 14.33 -18.71 5.97
N LEU A 2 14.04 -17.52 5.45
CA LEU A 2 13.22 -16.48 6.13
C LEU A 2 11.75 -16.52 5.66
N SER A 3 11.36 -17.62 5.02
CA SER A 3 10.06 -17.81 4.35
C SER A 3 8.83 -17.72 5.24
N GLU A 4 8.96 -17.76 6.57
CA GLU A 4 7.82 -17.74 7.53
C GLU A 4 7.76 -16.45 8.38
N LEU A 5 8.57 -15.44 8.06
CA LEU A 5 8.56 -14.20 8.82
C LEU A 5 7.45 -13.27 8.29
N GLU A 6 6.40 -13.06 9.08
CA GLU A 6 5.46 -11.96 8.84
C GLU A 6 6.14 -10.63 9.16
N LEU A 7 6.40 -9.85 8.12
CA LEU A 7 6.98 -8.52 8.24
C LEU A 7 5.90 -7.45 8.10
N PRO A 8 5.85 -6.45 9.01
CA PRO A 8 4.88 -5.36 8.91
C PRO A 8 5.21 -4.45 7.74
N GLU A 9 4.21 -3.88 7.09
CA GLU A 9 4.34 -2.93 5.99
C GLU A 9 5.41 -1.85 6.23
N GLY A 10 6.27 -1.61 5.23
CA GLY A 10 7.30 -0.58 5.27
C GLY A 10 8.48 -0.83 4.34
N SER A 11 9.44 0.10 4.35
CA SER A 11 10.74 -0.10 3.70
C SER A 11 11.62 -1.03 4.53
N TYR A 12 12.35 -1.92 3.86
CA TYR A 12 13.31 -2.81 4.52
C TYR A 12 14.71 -2.53 4.02
N SER A 13 15.68 -2.67 4.92
CA SER A 13 17.09 -2.75 4.59
C SER A 13 17.67 -4.04 5.16
N VAL A 14 18.70 -4.55 4.51
CA VAL A 14 19.50 -5.67 5.01
C VAL A 14 20.93 -5.18 5.24
N GLU A 15 21.54 -5.71 6.30
CA GLU A 15 22.96 -5.52 6.61
C GLU A 15 23.62 -6.90 6.72
N ALA A 16 24.74 -7.08 6.02
CA ALA A 16 25.53 -8.29 6.03
C ALA A 16 26.92 -8.02 6.59
N VAL A 17 27.32 -8.81 7.59
CA VAL A 17 28.66 -8.79 8.18
C VAL A 17 29.22 -10.21 8.18
N ALA A 18 30.38 -10.41 7.53
CA ALA A 18 31.09 -11.68 7.57
C ALA A 18 31.96 -11.76 8.83
N ARG A 19 32.15 -12.98 9.35
CA ARG A 19 33.04 -13.28 10.48
C ARG A 19 33.95 -14.46 10.14
N ASP A 20 35.25 -14.34 10.41
CA ASP A 20 36.21 -15.44 10.24
C ASP A 20 36.28 -16.36 11.47
N ALA A 21 37.09 -17.43 11.38
CA ALA A 21 37.26 -18.39 12.48
C ALA A 21 38.06 -17.82 13.68
N GLN A 22 38.68 -16.66 13.55
CA GLN A 22 39.38 -15.93 14.61
C GLN A 22 38.52 -14.82 15.23
N ASN A 23 37.24 -14.73 14.84
CA ASN A 23 36.26 -13.72 15.25
C ASN A 23 36.50 -12.29 14.73
N ASN A 24 37.34 -12.09 13.70
CA ASN A 24 37.41 -10.80 13.02
C ASN A 24 36.16 -10.60 12.14
N THR A 25 35.71 -9.35 11.98
CA THR A 25 34.51 -9.00 11.19
C THR A 25 34.86 -8.16 9.96
N SER A 26 34.12 -8.34 8.86
CA SER A 26 34.20 -7.44 7.71
C SER A 26 33.60 -6.07 8.02
N ALA A 27 33.82 -5.10 7.13
CA ALA A 27 32.92 -3.96 7.04
C ALA A 27 31.49 -4.45 6.70
N PRO A 28 30.44 -3.79 7.19
CA PRO A 28 29.08 -4.09 6.79
C PRO A 28 28.85 -3.78 5.30
N ASP A 29 28.09 -4.63 4.63
CA ASP A 29 27.50 -4.35 3.32
C ASP A 29 25.97 -4.20 3.47
N THR A 30 25.37 -3.25 2.77
CA THR A 30 23.95 -2.90 2.95
C THR A 30 23.20 -2.87 1.62
N ALA A 31 21.92 -3.23 1.67
CA ALA A 31 21.02 -3.10 0.54
C ALA A 31 19.60 -2.73 1.00
N ASP A 32 18.94 -1.85 0.24
CA ASP A 32 17.53 -1.50 0.44
C ASP A 32 16.63 -2.35 -0.45
N SER A 33 15.44 -2.69 0.04
CA SER A 33 14.47 -3.49 -0.72
C SER A 33 13.92 -2.75 -1.96
N GLY A 34 14.05 -1.42 -2.01
CA GLY A 34 13.51 -0.58 -3.08
C GLY A 34 11.98 -0.68 -3.25
N TYR A 35 11.30 -1.30 -2.29
CA TYR A 35 9.88 -1.60 -2.39
C TYR A 35 9.04 -0.47 -1.79
N THR A 36 8.05 -0.02 -2.54
CA THR A 36 7.07 0.98 -2.11
C THR A 36 5.67 0.39 -2.15
N LEU A 37 4.94 0.52 -1.06
CA LEU A 37 3.56 0.03 -0.97
C LEU A 37 2.60 0.91 -1.79
N PRO A 38 1.52 0.31 -2.35
CA PRO A 38 0.43 1.07 -2.92
C PRO A 38 -0.33 1.79 -1.80
N THR A 39 -0.66 3.06 -2.01
CA THR A 39 -1.53 3.83 -1.11
C THR A 39 -2.75 4.34 -1.88
N VAL A 40 -3.87 4.50 -1.17
CA VAL A 40 -5.10 5.11 -1.69
C VAL A 40 -5.65 6.08 -0.65
N GLU A 41 -6.11 7.23 -1.11
CA GLU A 41 -6.72 8.26 -0.29
C GLU A 41 -7.99 8.78 -0.96
N ILE A 42 -9.04 9.01 -0.18
CA ILE A 42 -10.28 9.64 -0.62
C ILE A 42 -10.27 11.08 -0.11
N ASP A 43 -10.26 12.04 -1.03
CA ASP A 43 -10.25 13.46 -0.69
C ASP A 43 -11.67 13.97 -0.43
N THR A 44 -12.59 13.64 -1.35
CA THR A 44 -13.99 14.06 -1.26
C THR A 44 -14.92 12.99 -1.79
N PHE A 45 -16.05 12.83 -1.11
CA PHE A 45 -17.16 12.03 -1.61
C PHE A 45 -18.48 12.78 -1.38
N THR A 46 -19.21 13.04 -2.45
CA THR A 46 -20.48 13.78 -2.40
C THR A 46 -21.58 13.01 -3.11
N ILE A 47 -22.78 13.07 -2.53
CA ILE A 47 -24.02 12.60 -3.15
C ILE A 47 -24.89 13.82 -3.41
N GLY A 48 -25.34 13.95 -4.66
CA GLY A 48 -26.20 15.05 -5.10
C GLY A 48 -27.46 14.55 -5.77
N SER A 49 -28.45 15.43 -5.89
CA SER A 49 -29.64 15.17 -6.70
C SER A 49 -30.04 16.40 -7.48
N GLU A 50 -30.24 16.25 -8.78
CA GLU A 50 -30.66 17.32 -9.69
C GLU A 50 -31.63 16.73 -10.73
N GLY A 51 -32.70 17.45 -11.08
CA GLY A 51 -33.61 17.00 -12.14
C GLY A 51 -34.35 15.68 -11.88
N ASN A 52 -34.50 15.23 -10.63
CA ASN A 52 -34.98 13.89 -10.22
C ASN A 52 -34.00 12.74 -10.48
N GLU A 53 -32.73 13.03 -10.73
CA GLU A 53 -31.65 12.05 -10.80
C GLU A 53 -30.76 12.17 -9.57
N VAL A 54 -30.14 11.05 -9.15
CA VAL A 54 -29.16 10.99 -8.05
C VAL A 54 -27.79 10.68 -8.64
N GLY A 55 -26.80 11.49 -8.27
CA GLY A 55 -25.41 11.34 -8.72
C GLY A 55 -24.45 11.22 -7.53
N ALA A 56 -23.28 10.64 -7.80
CA ALA A 56 -22.18 10.52 -6.86
C ALA A 56 -20.90 11.05 -7.50
N GLU A 57 -20.11 11.79 -6.74
CA GLU A 57 -18.77 12.24 -7.15
C GLU A 57 -17.76 11.81 -6.09
N LEU A 58 -16.69 11.15 -6.54
CA LEU A 58 -15.58 10.68 -5.71
C LEU A 58 -14.28 11.23 -6.29
N ASN A 59 -13.54 11.98 -5.47
CA ASN A 59 -12.17 12.39 -5.78
C ASN A 59 -11.23 11.76 -4.77
N GLY A 60 -10.07 11.34 -5.27
CA GLY A 60 -9.03 10.72 -4.46
C GLY A 60 -7.75 10.57 -5.26
N SER A 61 -6.74 10.03 -4.59
CA SER A 61 -5.44 9.76 -5.18
C SER A 61 -4.98 8.34 -4.87
N ALA A 62 -4.13 7.80 -5.73
CA ALA A 62 -3.44 6.55 -5.49
C ALA A 62 -1.97 6.67 -5.92
N THR A 63 -1.07 6.15 -5.10
CA THR A 63 0.37 6.14 -5.37
C THR A 63 0.86 4.71 -5.41
N ASN A 64 1.72 4.38 -6.38
CA ASN A 64 2.27 3.02 -6.60
C ASN A 64 1.21 1.91 -6.77
N ALA A 65 -0.06 2.26 -7.02
CA ALA A 65 -1.13 1.33 -7.30
C ALA A 65 -1.23 1.06 -8.80
N SER A 66 -1.38 -0.21 -9.19
CA SER A 66 -1.65 -0.60 -10.58
C SER A 66 -3.15 -0.63 -10.89
N HIS A 67 -3.98 -0.85 -9.86
CA HIS A 67 -5.43 -0.94 -9.96
C HIS A 67 -6.05 -0.36 -8.69
N VAL A 68 -7.17 0.32 -8.83
CA VAL A 68 -8.03 0.78 -7.73
C VAL A 68 -9.42 0.22 -7.99
N SER A 69 -9.98 -0.48 -7.02
CA SER A 69 -11.37 -0.97 -7.05
C SER A 69 -12.19 -0.09 -6.13
N VAL A 70 -13.33 0.41 -6.61
CA VAL A 70 -14.23 1.25 -5.83
C VAL A 70 -15.58 0.56 -5.75
N THR A 71 -16.06 0.34 -4.53
CA THR A 71 -17.43 -0.15 -4.30
C THR A 71 -18.25 0.95 -3.66
N LEU A 72 -19.32 1.36 -4.33
CA LEU A 72 -20.31 2.28 -3.79
C LEU A 72 -21.52 1.51 -3.28
N THR A 73 -21.76 1.54 -1.98
CA THR A 73 -22.92 0.91 -1.33
C THR A 73 -23.99 1.94 -0.97
N GLY A 74 -25.17 1.81 -1.57
CA GLY A 74 -26.33 2.66 -1.30
C GLY A 74 -27.19 2.20 -0.10
N PRO A 75 -28.24 2.96 0.26
CA PRO A 75 -29.05 2.76 1.48
C PRO A 75 -29.75 1.39 1.62
N ASN A 76 -29.91 0.64 0.53
CA ASN A 76 -30.55 -0.68 0.50
C ASN A 76 -29.55 -1.82 0.20
N GLY A 77 -28.24 -1.56 0.34
CA GLY A 77 -27.21 -2.52 -0.07
C GLY A 77 -27.08 -2.64 -1.58
N LEU A 78 -27.60 -1.68 -2.35
CA LEU A 78 -27.31 -1.59 -3.77
C LEU A 78 -25.82 -1.29 -3.93
N GLU A 79 -25.10 -2.16 -4.62
CA GLU A 79 -23.67 -1.98 -4.89
C GLU A 79 -23.46 -1.58 -6.35
N GLN A 80 -22.63 -0.57 -6.57
CA GLN A 80 -21.97 -0.31 -7.84
C GLN A 80 -20.47 -0.57 -7.67
N THR A 81 -19.87 -1.22 -8.66
CA THR A 81 -18.45 -1.56 -8.72
C THR A 81 -17.84 -1.11 -10.02
#